data_AF-A0A969QWW8-F1
#
_entry.id   AF-A0A969QWW8-F1
#
_cell.length_a   1.000
_cell.length_b   1.000
_cell.length_c   1.000
_cell.angle_alpha   90.00
_cell.angle_beta   90.00
_cell.angle_gamma   90.00
#
_symmetry.space_group_name_H-M   'P 1'
#
loop_
_entity.id
_entity.type
_entity.pdbx_description
1 polymer ?
#
loop_
_entity_poly.entity_id
_entity_poly.type
_entity_poly.pdbx_seq_one_letter_code
_entity_poly.pdbx_strand_id
1 'polypeptide(L)'
;MMPDDGLAGGATTEPAIDGRDRRLAAIPVCQRVPISAGVAQPYGRHKLVFYELDAAVMRGDEVGPLHGIPIAIKDLTPTRGKRTTMGSRTHEHWVPDRSAVIVDRLLGAGAILIGKTTTPEFAYASFTQSPLWGITRNPWDTQRTPGGSSGG
;
A
#
# COMPACT_ATOMS: atom_id res chain seq x y z
N MET A 1 -7.32 -66.04 9.50
CA MET A 1 -5.94 -66.19 10.02
C MET A 1 -5.02 -65.51 9.02
N MET A 2 -4.19 -64.57 9.51
CA MET A 2 -3.32 -63.59 8.82
C MET A 2 -4.05 -62.31 8.33
N PRO A 3 -3.47 -61.10 8.50
CA PRO A 3 -3.81 -60.22 9.63
C PRO A 3 -4.28 -58.80 9.25
N ASP A 4 -4.75 -58.09 10.29
CA ASP A 4 -5.12 -56.67 10.32
C ASP A 4 -3.94 -55.73 10.02
N ASP A 5 -4.13 -54.83 9.04
CA ASP A 5 -3.33 -53.62 8.87
C ASP A 5 -4.19 -52.41 9.27
N GLY A 6 -4.04 -52.00 10.53
CA GLY A 6 -4.68 -50.81 11.08
C GLY A 6 -4.19 -49.53 10.42
N LEU A 7 -5.11 -48.75 9.87
CA LEU A 7 -4.91 -47.34 9.55
C LEU A 7 -5.90 -46.50 10.35
N ALA A 8 -5.49 -46.16 11.57
CA ALA A 8 -6.05 -45.06 12.34
C ALA A 8 -5.63 -43.73 11.67
N GLY A 9 -6.47 -43.23 10.76
CA GLY A 9 -6.37 -41.87 10.23
C GLY A 9 -7.27 -40.94 11.05
N GLY A 10 -6.75 -40.42 12.15
CA GLY A 10 -7.45 -39.44 12.98
C GLY A 10 -7.81 -38.19 12.17
N ALA A 11 -9.07 -37.79 12.23
CA ALA A 11 -9.53 -36.50 11.75
C ALA A 11 -8.80 -35.40 12.53
N THR A 12 -7.83 -34.74 11.90
CA THR A 12 -7.26 -33.51 12.43
C THR A 12 -8.29 -32.42 12.27
N THR A 13 -8.91 -32.05 13.39
CA THR A 13 -9.66 -30.81 13.51
C THR A 13 -8.67 -29.66 13.26
N GLU A 14 -8.89 -28.90 12.18
CA GLU A 14 -8.16 -27.65 11.98
C GLU A 14 -8.47 -26.72 13.15
N PRO A 15 -7.46 -26.18 13.86
CA PRO A 15 -7.70 -25.26 14.94
C PRO A 15 -8.23 -23.94 14.37
N ALA A 16 -9.32 -23.45 14.97
CA ALA A 16 -9.83 -22.12 14.72
C ALA A 16 -8.73 -21.08 14.95
N ILE A 17 -8.53 -20.21 13.96
CA ILE A 17 -7.55 -19.13 14.01
C ILE A 17 -7.99 -18.14 15.11
N ASP A 18 -7.36 -18.19 16.28
CA ASP A 18 -7.50 -17.19 17.34
C ASP A 18 -6.82 -15.89 16.88
N GLY A 19 -7.61 -14.82 16.76
CA GLY A 19 -7.19 -13.52 16.23
C GLY A 19 -6.13 -12.76 17.05
N ARG A 20 -5.54 -13.40 18.07
CA ARG A 20 -4.53 -12.83 18.97
C ARG A 20 -3.10 -13.30 18.69
N ASP A 21 -2.87 -14.38 17.94
CA ASP A 21 -1.51 -14.84 17.62
C ASP A 21 -0.98 -14.16 16.35
N ARG A 22 -0.73 -12.84 16.45
CA ARG A 22 0.01 -12.09 15.43
C ARG A 22 1.50 -12.15 15.75
N ARG A 23 2.13 -13.31 15.58
CA ARG A 23 3.58 -13.34 15.31
C ARG A 23 3.78 -12.71 13.94
N LEU A 24 4.00 -11.39 13.96
CA LEU A 24 4.36 -10.58 12.79
C LEU A 24 5.64 -11.17 12.20
N ALA A 25 5.48 -12.03 11.20
CA ALA A 25 6.54 -12.27 10.24
C ALA A 25 6.89 -10.91 9.65
N ALA A 26 8.12 -10.46 9.88
CA ALA A 26 8.67 -9.23 9.32
C ALA A 26 8.38 -9.24 7.82
N ILE A 27 7.46 -8.38 7.37
CA ILE A 27 7.15 -8.23 5.95
C ILE A 27 8.41 -7.64 5.32
N PRO A 28 9.12 -8.36 4.44
CA PRO A 28 10.29 -7.80 3.79
C PRO A 28 9.84 -6.57 3.01
N VAL A 29 10.32 -5.40 3.44
CA VAL A 29 10.11 -4.11 2.78
C VAL A 29 10.42 -4.29 1.30
N CYS A 30 9.42 -4.13 0.45
CA CYS A 30 9.54 -4.23 -1.00
C CYS A 30 10.51 -3.14 -1.50
N GLN A 31 11.79 -3.47 -1.53
CA GLN A 31 12.84 -2.60 -2.01
C GLN A 31 12.82 -2.66 -3.54
N ARG A 32 12.37 -1.57 -4.18
CA ARG A 32 12.31 -1.32 -5.63
C ARG A 32 11.07 -1.89 -6.32
N VAL A 33 9.97 -1.17 -6.16
CA VAL A 33 8.94 -1.12 -7.21
C VAL A 33 9.49 -0.17 -8.29
N PRO A 34 9.82 -0.65 -9.51
CA PRO A 34 10.26 0.23 -10.59
C PRO A 34 9.17 1.27 -10.90
N ILE A 35 9.56 2.48 -11.29
CA ILE A 35 8.65 3.61 -11.58
C ILE A 35 7.58 3.24 -12.64
N SER A 36 7.81 2.20 -13.44
CA SER A 36 6.82 1.62 -14.36
C SER A 36 5.58 1.02 -13.68
N ALA A 37 5.60 0.83 -12.36
CA ALA A 37 4.53 0.23 -11.57
C ALA A 37 3.72 1.27 -10.75
N GLY A 38 3.51 2.47 -11.31
CA GLY A 38 2.38 3.32 -10.91
C GLY A 38 2.61 4.24 -9.71
N VAL A 39 3.80 4.28 -9.10
CA VAL A 39 4.12 5.27 -8.05
C VAL A 39 4.74 6.52 -8.68
N ALA A 40 3.97 7.60 -8.69
CA ALA A 40 4.37 8.90 -9.23
C ALA A 40 5.39 9.63 -8.33
N GLN A 41 5.25 9.49 -7.00
CA GLN A 41 5.98 10.32 -6.04
C GLN A 41 6.33 9.53 -4.78
N PRO A 42 7.52 8.89 -4.70
CA PRO A 42 7.96 8.20 -3.48
C PRO A 42 8.41 9.20 -2.41
N TYR A 43 8.21 8.86 -1.13
CA TYR A 43 8.71 9.64 0.00
C TYR A 43 10.00 9.03 0.59
N GLY A 44 10.90 9.88 1.10
CA GLY A 44 12.32 9.51 1.25
C GLY A 44 12.78 8.92 2.60
N ARG A 45 11.91 8.50 3.53
CA ARG A 45 12.33 8.16 4.91
C ARG A 45 11.68 6.91 5.52
N HIS A 46 11.38 5.89 4.73
CA HIS A 46 10.64 4.74 5.24
C HIS A 46 11.42 3.84 6.22
N LYS A 47 12.72 3.62 5.99
CA LYS A 47 13.53 2.71 6.84
C LYS A 47 13.58 3.15 8.31
N LEU A 48 13.83 4.43 8.57
CA LEU A 48 13.91 4.97 9.93
C LEU A 48 12.56 4.86 10.64
N VAL A 49 11.47 5.15 9.91
CA VAL A 49 10.10 5.04 10.44
C VAL A 49 9.80 3.58 10.85
N PHE A 50 10.16 2.58 10.05
CA PHE A 50 9.92 1.18 10.42
C PHE A 50 10.61 0.79 11.75
N TYR A 51 11.85 1.20 11.99
CA TYR A 51 12.54 0.92 13.26
C TYR A 51 11.86 1.58 14.46
N GLU A 52 11.38 2.81 14.32
CA GLU A 52 10.64 3.51 15.37
C GLU A 52 9.31 2.81 15.70
N LEU A 53 8.63 2.30 14.66
CA LEU A 53 7.38 1.57 14.79
C LEU A 53 7.57 0.20 15.44
N ASP A 54 8.64 -0.51 15.09
CA ASP A 54 9.04 -1.76 15.74
C ASP A 54 9.35 -1.52 17.21
N ALA A 55 10.09 -0.45 17.53
CA ALA A 55 10.39 -0.10 18.91
C ALA A 55 9.14 0.20 19.73
N ALA A 56 8.11 0.83 19.15
CA ALA A 56 6.83 1.06 19.82
C ALA A 56 6.10 -0.24 20.16
N VAL A 57 6.08 -1.20 19.22
CA VAL A 57 5.52 -2.54 19.48
C VAL A 57 6.31 -3.26 20.56
N MET A 58 7.64 -3.21 20.53
CA MET A 58 8.50 -3.87 21.51
C MET A 58 8.38 -3.28 22.92
N ARG A 59 8.02 -2.00 23.05
CA ARG A 59 7.71 -1.37 24.34
C ARG A 59 6.32 -1.72 24.87
N GLY A 60 5.46 -2.31 24.05
CA GLY A 60 4.06 -2.56 24.40
C GLY A 60 3.18 -1.31 24.30
N ASP A 61 3.57 -0.34 23.49
CA ASP A 61 2.77 0.87 23.25
C ASP A 61 1.44 0.48 22.57
N GLU A 62 0.35 1.19 22.89
CA GLU A 62 -0.91 1.04 22.15
C GLU A 62 -0.74 1.60 20.73
N VAL A 63 -0.94 0.76 19.73
CA VAL A 63 -0.74 1.10 18.31
C VAL A 63 -2.04 0.96 17.52
N GLY A 64 -2.17 1.77 16.47
CA GLY A 64 -3.34 1.75 15.61
C GLY A 64 -3.46 0.47 14.76
N PRO A 65 -4.65 0.17 14.20
CA PRO A 65 -4.90 -1.07 13.48
C PRO A 65 -4.12 -1.22 12.16
N LEU A 66 -3.55 -0.13 11.64
CA LEU A 66 -2.72 -0.09 10.44
C LEU A 66 -1.25 0.26 10.75
N HIS A 67 -0.84 0.16 12.02
CA HIS A 67 0.54 0.45 12.43
C HIS A 67 1.56 -0.33 11.60
N GLY A 68 2.51 0.39 11.00
CA GLY A 68 3.53 -0.25 10.17
C GLY A 68 3.12 -0.55 8.74
N ILE A 69 1.84 -0.43 8.37
CA ILE A 69 1.38 -0.83 7.03
C ILE A 69 1.72 0.27 6.01
N PRO A 70 2.56 -0.01 4.99
CA PRO A 70 2.85 0.94 3.95
C PRO A 70 1.66 1.10 3.00
N ILE A 71 1.28 2.34 2.70
CA ILE A 71 0.20 2.69 1.79
C ILE A 71 0.67 3.71 0.75
N ALA A 72 0.13 3.61 -0.46
CA ALA A 72 0.22 4.67 -1.45
C ALA A 72 -1.17 5.27 -1.67
N ILE A 73 -1.23 6.57 -1.95
CA ILE A 73 -2.50 7.28 -2.14
C ILE A 73 -2.54 7.88 -3.52
N LYS A 74 -3.58 7.59 -4.29
CA LYS A 74 -3.80 8.14 -5.63
C LYS A 74 -3.53 9.65 -5.68
N ASP A 75 -2.84 10.10 -6.72
CA ASP A 75 -2.43 11.49 -6.91
C ASP A 75 -3.58 12.45 -7.30
N LEU A 76 -4.79 12.11 -6.84
CA LEU A 76 -6.00 12.94 -6.89
C LEU A 76 -6.47 13.33 -5.47
N THR A 77 -5.96 12.65 -4.45
CA THR A 77 -6.40 12.82 -3.06
C THR A 77 -5.52 13.83 -2.34
N PRO A 78 -6.03 14.99 -1.90
CA PRO A 78 -5.25 15.99 -1.20
C PRO A 78 -4.60 15.40 0.06
N THR A 79 -3.34 15.74 0.29
CA THR A 79 -2.57 15.28 1.45
C THR A 79 -1.77 16.46 1.98
N ARG A 80 -2.03 16.89 3.21
CA ARG A 80 -1.42 18.09 3.78
C ARG A 80 0.11 18.00 3.72
N GLY A 81 0.75 19.04 3.18
CA GLY A 81 2.21 19.14 3.10
C GLY A 81 2.86 18.14 2.14
N LYS A 82 2.06 17.45 1.30
CA LYS A 82 2.52 16.52 0.28
C LYS A 82 1.96 16.93 -1.07
N ARG A 83 2.83 17.01 -2.07
CA ARG A 83 2.45 17.43 -3.41
C ARG A 83 1.35 16.51 -3.97
N THR A 84 0.32 17.12 -4.53
CA THR A 84 -0.80 16.44 -5.18
C THR A 84 -0.96 17.05 -6.56
N THR A 85 -0.78 16.30 -7.64
CA THR A 85 -0.70 16.90 -8.99
C THR A 85 -1.92 16.67 -9.85
N MET A 86 -2.84 15.81 -9.43
CA MET A 86 -4.00 15.40 -10.23
C MET A 86 -3.59 14.83 -11.60
N GLY A 87 -2.36 14.35 -11.77
CA GLY A 87 -1.83 13.96 -13.08
C GLY A 87 -1.79 15.12 -14.09
N SER A 88 -1.80 16.37 -13.65
CA SER A 88 -1.84 17.56 -14.50
C SER A 88 -0.60 18.43 -14.32
N ARG A 89 -0.12 19.02 -15.41
CA ARG A 89 0.90 20.08 -15.34
C ARG A 89 0.40 21.34 -14.64
N THR A 90 -0.91 21.60 -14.68
CA THR A 90 -1.52 22.77 -14.01
C THR A 90 -1.39 22.72 -12.48
N HIS A 91 -1.25 21.51 -11.92
CA HIS A 91 -1.13 21.28 -10.48
C HIS A 91 0.23 20.63 -10.13
N GLU A 92 1.21 20.71 -11.01
CA GLU A 92 2.53 20.07 -10.84
C GLU A 92 3.19 20.43 -9.50
N HIS A 93 2.99 21.65 -9.02
CA HIS A 93 3.58 22.15 -7.77
C HIS A 93 2.56 22.36 -6.64
N TRP A 94 1.32 21.89 -6.81
CA TRP A 94 0.29 22.09 -5.80
C TRP A 94 0.57 21.24 -4.55
N VAL A 95 0.66 21.91 -3.40
CA VAL A 95 0.80 21.30 -2.08
C VAL A 95 -0.44 21.71 -1.27
N PRO A 96 -1.36 20.77 -0.96
CA PRO A 96 -2.56 21.09 -0.20
C PRO A 96 -2.26 21.47 1.25
N ASP A 97 -3.02 22.44 1.78
CA ASP A 97 -2.98 22.81 3.20
C ASP A 97 -3.78 21.86 4.09
N ARG A 98 -4.67 21.07 3.49
CA ARG A 98 -5.49 20.07 4.17
C ARG A 98 -5.46 18.73 3.46
N SER A 99 -5.50 17.68 4.25
CA SER A 99 -5.68 16.32 3.78
C SER A 99 -7.16 16.04 3.53
N ALA A 100 -7.46 15.09 2.64
CA ALA A 100 -8.78 14.49 2.63
C ALA A 100 -8.98 13.62 3.88
N VAL A 101 -10.23 13.51 4.35
CA VAL A 101 -10.60 12.77 5.58
C VAL A 101 -10.09 11.34 5.57
N ILE A 102 -10.10 10.66 4.42
CA ILE A 102 -9.58 9.28 4.32
C ILE A 102 -8.08 9.21 4.63
N VAL A 103 -7.31 10.22 4.23
CA VAL A 103 -5.86 10.26 4.50
C VAL A 103 -5.62 10.45 5.98
N ASP A 104 -6.33 11.38 6.62
CA ASP A 104 -6.20 11.62 8.06
C ASP A 104 -6.59 10.38 8.88
N ARG A 105 -7.63 9.65 8.46
CA ARG A 105 -8.02 8.39 9.12
C ARG A 105 -6.99 7.29 8.95
N LEU A 106 -6.43 7.12 7.75
CA LEU A 106 -5.39 6.11 7.48
C LEU A 106 -4.12 6.40 8.29
N LEU A 107 -3.66 7.65 8.27
CA LEU A 107 -2.48 8.06 9.04
C LEU A 107 -2.72 7.99 10.55
N GLY A 108 -3.91 8.40 11.02
CA GLY A 108 -4.30 8.27 12.42
C GLY A 108 -4.42 6.82 12.90
N ALA A 109 -4.68 5.88 11.99
CA ALA A 109 -4.67 4.44 12.27
C ALA A 109 -3.26 3.82 12.26
N GLY A 110 -2.20 4.62 12.04
CA GLY A 110 -0.80 4.17 12.06
C GLY A 110 -0.22 3.78 10.70
N ALA A 111 -0.94 3.99 9.60
CA ALA A 111 -0.44 3.66 8.27
C ALA A 111 0.73 4.58 7.85
N ILE A 112 1.67 4.03 7.09
CA ILE A 112 2.83 4.76 6.58
C ILE A 112 2.57 5.15 5.13
N LEU A 113 2.40 6.44 4.86
CA LEU A 113 2.30 6.92 3.50
C LEU A 113 3.66 6.85 2.79
N ILE A 114 3.78 5.97 1.78
CA ILE A 114 5.01 5.76 1.01
C ILE A 114 5.10 6.56 -0.28
N GLY A 115 3.97 7.06 -0.78
CA GLY A 115 3.98 7.89 -1.98
C GLY A 115 2.60 8.16 -2.57
N LYS A 116 2.61 8.83 -3.73
CA LYS A 116 1.41 9.04 -4.55
C LYS A 116 1.41 8.11 -5.76
N THR A 117 0.25 7.55 -6.12
CA THR A 117 0.13 6.75 -7.35
C THR A 117 -0.34 7.56 -8.55
N THR A 118 0.13 7.21 -9.74
CA THR A 118 -0.21 7.87 -11.00
C THR A 118 -1.71 7.77 -11.29
N THR A 119 -2.24 8.78 -11.95
CA THR A 119 -3.64 8.85 -12.38
C THR A 119 -3.68 9.58 -13.73
N PRO A 120 -4.66 9.33 -14.61
CA PRO A 120 -4.85 10.22 -15.75
C PRO A 120 -5.24 11.61 -15.29
N GLU A 121 -4.98 12.61 -16.13
CA GLU A 121 -5.18 14.02 -15.80
C GLU A 121 -6.60 14.29 -15.28
N PHE A 122 -6.74 14.78 -14.05
CA PHE A 122 -8.03 14.99 -13.37
C PHE A 122 -8.92 13.74 -13.26
N ALA A 123 -8.32 12.54 -13.34
CA ALA A 123 -9.02 11.26 -13.35
C ALA A 123 -10.04 11.08 -14.49
N TYR A 124 -9.87 11.80 -15.61
CA TYR A 124 -10.86 11.87 -16.71
C TYR A 124 -10.99 10.59 -17.57
N ALA A 125 -10.01 9.67 -17.51
CA ALA A 125 -9.91 8.55 -18.43
C ALA A 125 -9.92 7.18 -17.73
N SER A 126 -10.43 6.17 -18.44
CA SER A 126 -10.42 4.76 -18.02
C SER A 126 -9.11 4.03 -18.32
N PHE A 127 -8.05 4.77 -18.67
CA PHE A 127 -6.68 4.29 -18.85
C PHE A 127 -5.74 5.29 -18.20
N THR A 128 -4.67 4.80 -17.57
CA THR A 128 -3.78 5.65 -16.76
C THR A 128 -2.65 6.23 -17.61
N GLN A 129 -2.91 7.40 -18.17
CA GLN A 129 -1.94 8.22 -18.90
C GLN A 129 -2.09 9.68 -18.50
N SER A 130 -0.98 10.35 -18.23
CA SER A 130 -0.96 11.79 -17.94
C SER A 130 0.19 12.53 -18.64
N PRO A 131 0.04 13.84 -18.94
CA PRO A 131 1.13 14.66 -19.47
C PRO A 131 2.31 14.81 -18.52
N LEU A 132 2.11 14.56 -17.22
CA LEU A 132 3.13 14.70 -16.18
C LEU A 132 3.90 13.40 -15.94
N TRP A 133 3.21 12.25 -15.92
CA TRP A 133 3.80 10.95 -15.53
C TRP A 133 3.95 9.96 -16.69
N GLY A 134 3.43 10.27 -17.88
CA GLY A 134 3.41 9.35 -19.02
C GLY A 134 2.35 8.26 -18.88
N ILE A 135 2.60 7.09 -19.49
CA ILE A 135 1.68 5.95 -19.54
C ILE A 135 2.07 4.93 -18.47
N THR A 136 1.16 4.60 -17.56
CA THR A 136 1.30 3.47 -16.63
C THR A 136 0.96 2.17 -17.36
N ARG A 137 1.77 1.13 -17.17
CA ARG A 137 1.61 -0.16 -17.86
C ARG A 137 1.07 -1.23 -16.93
N ASN A 138 0.31 -2.17 -17.50
CA ASN A 138 -0.21 -3.30 -16.73
C ASN A 138 0.96 -4.23 -16.32
N PRO A 139 1.08 -4.59 -15.03
CA PRO A 139 2.15 -5.47 -14.57
C PRO A 139 2.05 -6.90 -15.11
N TRP A 140 0.84 -7.36 -15.50
CA TRP A 140 0.63 -8.68 -16.10
C TRP A 140 1.03 -8.74 -17.58
N ASP A 141 0.89 -7.63 -18.30
CA ASP A 141 1.27 -7.49 -19.70
C ASP A 141 1.56 -6.02 -20.02
N THR A 142 2.83 -5.67 -20.19
CA THR A 142 3.26 -4.27 -20.38
C THR A 142 2.81 -3.64 -21.71
N GLN A 143 2.27 -4.44 -22.64
CA GLN A 143 1.63 -3.93 -23.86
C GLN A 143 0.18 -3.47 -23.61
N ARG A 144 -0.39 -3.74 -22.43
CA ARG A 144 -1.77 -3.41 -22.06
C ARG A 144 -1.86 -2.28 -21.04
N THR A 145 -3.04 -1.66 -21.01
CA THR A 145 -3.42 -0.71 -19.96
C THR A 145 -3.65 -1.43 -18.62
N PRO A 146 -3.24 -0.84 -17.48
CA PRO A 146 -3.67 -1.28 -16.15
C PRO A 146 -5.13 -0.89 -15.85
N GLY A 147 -5.80 -0.18 -16.78
CA GLY A 147 -7.09 0.47 -16.56
C GLY A 147 -6.92 1.88 -16.01
N GLY A 148 -8.01 2.45 -15.52
CA GLY A 148 -8.07 3.82 -15.05
C GLY A 148 -9.45 4.15 -14.48
N SER A 149 -9.59 5.26 -13.77
CA SER A 149 -8.54 6.28 -13.56
C SER A 149 -7.56 5.95 -12.42
N SER A 150 -7.74 4.82 -11.73
CA SER A 150 -6.93 4.38 -10.59
C SER A 150 -5.97 3.24 -10.97
N GLY A 151 -5.28 3.33 -12.10
CA GLY A 151 -4.43 2.24 -12.59
C GLY A 151 -2.97 2.28 -12.13
N GLY A 152 -2.55 3.35 -11.43
CA GLY A 152 -1.26 3.40 -10.75
C GLY A 152 -1.31 2.75 -9.39
#